data_AF-Q1N9V7-F1
#
_entry.id   AF-Q1N9V7-F1
#
_cell.length_a   1.000
_cell.length_b   1.000
_cell.length_c   1.000
_cell.angle_alpha   90.00
_cell.angle_beta   90.00
_cell.angle_gamma   90.00
#
_symmetry.space_group_name_H-M   'P 1'
#
loop_
_entity.id
_entity.type
_entity.pdbx_description
1 polymer ?
#
loop_
_entity_poly.entity_id
_entity_poly.type
_entity_poly.pdbx_seq_one_letter_code
_entity_poly.pdbx_strand_id
1 'polypeptide(L)'
;MTKLAPALLLLGALCACQPPEANDPANGTNVAVDDADNAVSVMAGANESANAAEPQRSILRPEVAEPEEPPKIEPAQAVIGFGETPMKLDDAARQALDALIATPAMKAGGPITLRGHSDSRGADGDNKVASAKRAELVRDYLVEKGVAKDRITLIAIGEGRPVAPNVREDGSDDPEGQAKNRRVDVTVALPTVMVPPPVAPNAADPAAKAAPKSQ
;
A
#
# COMPACT_ATOMS: atom_id res chain seq x y z
N MET A 1 -10.65 69.35 -11.73
CA MET A 1 -10.26 69.86 -13.07
C MET A 1 -8.75 69.63 -13.13
N THR A 2 -8.18 68.67 -13.85
CA THR A 2 -8.25 68.39 -15.29
C THR A 2 -7.84 66.93 -15.56
N LYS A 3 -8.40 66.38 -16.64
CA LYS A 3 -8.27 65.01 -17.17
C LYS A 3 -6.95 64.85 -17.94
N LEU A 4 -6.39 63.64 -18.01
CA LEU A 4 -5.85 63.07 -19.27
C LEU A 4 -5.46 61.58 -19.11
N ALA A 5 -6.25 60.69 -19.72
CA ALA A 5 -5.74 59.51 -20.42
C ALA A 5 -5.69 59.86 -21.92
N PRO A 6 -4.87 59.19 -22.76
CA PRO A 6 -5.50 58.21 -23.66
C PRO A 6 -4.61 57.04 -24.17
N ALA A 7 -5.31 56.08 -24.79
CA ALA A 7 -4.98 55.25 -25.98
C ALA A 7 -3.75 54.31 -25.91
N LEU A 8 -3.92 52.97 -25.91
CA LEU A 8 -4.36 52.08 -27.01
C LEU A 8 -3.37 52.03 -28.19
N LEU A 9 -2.62 50.92 -28.30
CA LEU A 9 -2.11 50.42 -29.58
C LEU A 9 -2.21 48.88 -29.61
N LEU A 10 -2.85 48.38 -30.66
CA LEU A 10 -3.14 46.99 -31.00
C LEU A 10 -2.24 46.59 -32.19
N LEU A 11 -1.56 45.44 -32.12
CA LEU A 11 -1.06 44.59 -33.25
C LEU A 11 -0.24 43.43 -32.61
N GLY A 12 -0.39 42.13 -32.84
CA GLY A 12 -1.02 41.35 -33.90
C GLY A 12 0.05 40.56 -34.69
N ALA A 13 0.21 39.25 -34.45
CA ALA A 13 0.73 38.20 -35.38
C ALA A 13 0.94 36.86 -34.61
N LEU A 14 0.05 35.86 -34.78
CA LEU A 14 0.11 34.74 -35.74
C LEU A 14 1.04 33.56 -35.34
N CYS A 15 0.39 32.48 -34.89
CA CYS A 15 0.45 31.11 -35.43
C CYS A 15 1.80 30.35 -35.49
N ALA A 16 1.88 29.23 -34.75
CA ALA A 16 1.94 27.87 -35.31
C ALA A 16 1.94 26.80 -34.20
N CYS A 17 0.83 26.06 -34.10
CA CYS A 17 0.80 24.75 -33.44
C CYS A 17 1.36 23.69 -34.39
N GLN A 18 2.20 22.78 -33.89
CA GLN A 18 2.72 21.66 -34.68
C GLN A 18 2.27 20.34 -34.01
N PRO A 19 1.38 19.56 -34.63
CA PRO A 19 0.97 18.24 -34.14
C PRO A 19 1.88 17.11 -34.68
N PRO A 20 1.91 15.94 -34.01
CA PRO A 20 2.71 14.79 -34.44
C PRO A 20 2.05 14.06 -35.63
N GLU A 21 2.87 13.72 -36.63
CA GLU A 21 2.44 12.95 -37.80
C GLU A 21 2.27 11.46 -37.47
N ALA A 22 1.05 10.98 -37.66
CA ALA A 22 0.71 9.58 -37.88
C ALA A 22 -0.02 9.51 -39.23
N ASN A 23 0.28 8.49 -40.05
CA ASN A 23 -0.54 7.81 -41.08
C ASN A 23 0.43 6.92 -41.89
N ASP A 24 0.42 5.57 -41.85
CA ASP A 24 -0.62 4.59 -42.24
C ASP A 24 -0.80 4.50 -43.79
N PRO A 25 -1.47 3.49 -44.38
CA PRO A 25 -0.93 2.17 -44.75
C PRO A 25 -1.09 1.82 -46.25
N ALA A 26 -0.69 0.57 -46.57
CA ALA A 26 -1.33 -0.37 -47.50
C ALA A 26 -0.72 -0.62 -48.90
N ASN A 27 -0.81 -1.91 -49.24
CA ASN A 27 -0.99 -2.51 -50.57
C ASN A 27 0.28 -2.63 -51.42
N GLY A 28 0.72 -3.78 -51.92
CA GLY A 28 0.08 -5.07 -52.16
C GLY A 28 0.50 -5.51 -53.56
N THR A 29 1.21 -6.63 -53.71
CA THR A 29 1.27 -7.37 -54.99
C THR A 29 1.83 -8.78 -54.79
N ASN A 30 1.04 -9.76 -55.20
CA ASN A 30 1.41 -11.17 -55.31
C ASN A 30 2.23 -11.41 -56.58
N VAL A 31 3.22 -12.31 -56.54
CA VAL A 31 3.55 -13.21 -57.67
C VAL A 31 3.99 -14.55 -57.10
N ALA A 32 3.24 -15.59 -57.45
CA ALA A 32 3.57 -16.99 -57.24
C ALA A 32 4.45 -17.52 -58.38
N VAL A 33 5.32 -18.49 -58.10
CA VAL A 33 5.68 -19.56 -59.04
C VAL A 33 5.93 -20.85 -58.26
N ASP A 34 5.17 -21.89 -58.62
CA ASP A 34 5.33 -23.31 -58.31
C ASP A 34 6.67 -23.88 -58.82
N ASP A 35 7.17 -24.96 -58.20
CA ASP A 35 7.43 -26.22 -58.92
C ASP A 35 7.83 -27.38 -57.98
N ALA A 36 7.68 -28.59 -58.51
CA ALA A 36 7.34 -29.84 -57.84
C ALA A 36 8.51 -30.76 -57.41
N ASP A 37 8.09 -31.89 -56.81
CA ASP A 37 8.70 -33.24 -56.72
C ASP A 37 9.68 -33.52 -55.56
N ASN A 38 9.46 -34.45 -54.59
CA ASN A 38 8.78 -35.76 -54.45
C ASN A 38 9.76 -36.97 -54.43
N ALA A 39 9.51 -37.85 -53.44
CA ALA A 39 9.97 -39.23 -53.21
C ALA A 39 11.45 -39.48 -52.84
N VAL A 40 11.78 -39.86 -51.60
CA VAL A 40 11.56 -41.15 -50.87
C VAL A 40 12.34 -42.34 -51.45
N SER A 41 13.24 -42.90 -50.64
CA SER A 41 13.56 -44.32 -50.68
C SER A 41 13.89 -44.83 -49.27
N VAL A 42 13.31 -45.99 -48.94
CA VAL A 42 13.32 -46.72 -47.68
C VAL A 42 13.99 -48.09 -47.91
N MET A 43 14.73 -48.58 -46.91
CA MET A 43 15.07 -49.98 -46.53
C MET A 43 16.55 -50.05 -46.17
N ALA A 44 17.06 -50.87 -45.25
CA ALA A 44 16.57 -51.74 -44.18
C ALA A 44 17.85 -52.44 -43.66
N GLY A 45 17.85 -52.95 -42.43
CA GLY A 45 18.81 -53.98 -42.03
C GLY A 45 19.24 -53.92 -40.57
N ALA A 46 18.89 -54.98 -39.84
CA ALA A 46 18.98 -55.19 -38.40
C ALA A 46 20.40 -55.44 -37.86
N ASN A 47 20.63 -55.19 -36.56
CA ASN A 47 20.76 -56.28 -35.57
C ASN A 47 20.92 -55.79 -34.10
N GLU A 48 20.07 -56.37 -33.25
CA GLU A 48 20.40 -57.02 -31.97
C GLU A 48 21.28 -56.32 -30.92
N SER A 49 20.65 -55.92 -29.80
CA SER A 49 21.15 -56.36 -28.49
C SER A 49 20.07 -56.23 -27.42
N ALA A 50 19.78 -57.36 -26.77
CA ALA A 50 18.88 -57.46 -25.64
C ALA A 50 19.50 -56.80 -24.41
N ASN A 51 18.73 -55.95 -23.73
CA ASN A 51 18.92 -55.73 -22.30
C ASN A 51 17.55 -55.61 -21.64
N ALA A 52 17.11 -56.72 -21.03
CA ALA A 52 16.01 -56.75 -20.10
C ALA A 52 16.47 -56.05 -18.81
N ALA A 53 16.28 -54.73 -18.75
CA ALA A 53 16.43 -53.97 -17.52
C ALA A 53 15.07 -53.96 -16.80
N GLU A 54 15.03 -54.65 -15.66
CA GLU A 54 13.91 -54.66 -14.73
C GLU A 54 13.53 -53.21 -14.34
N PRO A 55 12.23 -52.87 -14.19
CA PRO A 55 11.85 -51.59 -13.63
C PRO A 55 12.31 -51.57 -12.16
N GLN A 56 13.36 -50.82 -11.87
CA GLN A 56 13.78 -50.56 -10.50
C GLN A 56 12.61 -49.91 -9.77
N ARG A 57 11.93 -50.69 -8.93
CA ARG A 57 10.92 -50.20 -8.00
C ARG A 57 11.65 -49.32 -7.01
N SER A 58 11.70 -48.04 -7.32
CA SER A 58 12.19 -47.03 -6.41
C SER A 58 11.25 -46.99 -5.22
N ILE A 59 11.70 -47.61 -4.15
CA ILE A 59 11.24 -47.43 -2.77
C ILE A 59 11.62 -46.00 -2.36
N LEU A 60 11.04 -45.00 -3.02
CA LEU A 60 11.06 -43.64 -2.53
C LEU A 60 10.22 -43.65 -1.25
N ARG A 61 10.92 -43.67 -0.11
CA ARG A 61 10.39 -43.06 1.10
C ARG A 61 9.90 -41.68 0.64
N PRO A 62 8.61 -41.32 0.81
CA PRO A 62 8.20 -39.97 0.48
C PRO A 62 9.16 -39.04 1.22
N GLU A 63 9.83 -38.17 0.44
CA GLU A 63 10.58 -37.05 1.00
C GLU A 63 9.59 -36.35 1.93
N VAL A 64 9.82 -36.46 3.24
CA VAL A 64 9.01 -35.74 4.21
C VAL A 64 9.39 -34.29 3.97
N ALA A 65 8.60 -33.60 3.15
CA ALA A 65 8.71 -32.16 2.98
C ALA A 65 8.70 -31.57 4.38
N GLU A 66 9.84 -31.03 4.80
CA GLU A 66 9.95 -30.35 6.07
C GLU A 66 8.88 -29.27 6.06
N PRO A 67 7.94 -29.27 7.03
CA PRO A 67 6.82 -28.35 6.98
C PRO A 67 7.38 -26.93 6.92
N GLU A 68 7.12 -26.21 5.83
CA GLU A 68 7.56 -24.83 5.70
C GLU A 68 6.96 -24.04 6.88
N GLU A 69 7.84 -23.52 7.75
CA GLU A 69 7.39 -22.73 8.88
C GLU A 69 6.51 -21.58 8.36
N PRO A 70 5.29 -21.38 8.91
CA PRO A 70 4.44 -20.32 8.44
C PRO A 70 5.16 -18.97 8.54
N PRO A 71 4.97 -18.06 7.57
CA PRO A 71 5.66 -16.77 7.58
C PRO A 71 5.30 -16.00 8.85
N LYS A 72 6.33 -15.59 9.60
CA LYS A 72 6.18 -14.77 10.81
C LYS A 72 5.68 -13.37 10.41
N ILE A 73 4.60 -12.91 11.07
CA ILE A 73 4.03 -11.58 10.85
C ILE A 73 4.77 -10.59 11.76
N GLU A 74 5.38 -9.57 11.17
CA GLU A 74 6.06 -8.49 11.90
C GLU A 74 5.16 -7.25 12.01
N PRO A 75 5.33 -6.39 13.03
CA PRO A 75 4.65 -5.10 13.10
C PRO A 75 5.06 -4.18 11.93
N ALA A 76 4.17 -3.27 11.53
CA ALA A 76 4.42 -2.35 10.42
C ALA A 76 4.55 -0.90 10.90
N GLN A 77 5.38 -0.12 10.20
CA GLN A 77 5.54 1.31 10.41
C GLN A 77 5.55 2.04 9.07
N ALA A 78 4.98 3.23 9.03
CA ALA A 78 5.00 4.10 7.86
C ALA A 78 5.08 5.56 8.27
N VAL A 79 5.64 6.40 7.40
CA VAL A 79 5.67 7.85 7.57
C VAL A 79 4.89 8.49 6.44
N ILE A 80 3.85 9.25 6.79
CA ILE A 80 2.96 9.90 5.84
C ILE A 80 3.27 11.39 5.82
N GLY A 81 3.89 11.87 4.74
CA GLY A 81 4.18 13.28 4.52
C GLY A 81 2.99 14.05 3.97
N PHE A 82 2.95 15.36 4.22
CA PHE A 82 1.92 16.28 3.70
C PHE A 82 2.47 17.29 2.66
N GLY A 83 3.74 17.13 2.27
CA GLY A 83 4.38 17.93 1.22
C GLY A 83 4.15 19.45 1.35
N GLU A 84 3.75 20.05 0.22
CA GLU A 84 3.45 21.48 0.09
C GLU A 84 2.01 21.85 0.48
N THR A 85 1.10 20.87 0.51
CA THR A 85 -0.31 21.06 0.91
C THR A 85 -0.54 20.52 2.32
N PRO A 86 -0.23 21.30 3.38
CA PRO A 86 -0.02 20.79 4.74
C PRO A 86 -1.24 20.15 5.42
N MET A 87 -2.43 20.23 4.81
CA MET A 87 -3.71 19.77 5.35
C MET A 87 -4.51 18.94 4.33
N LYS A 88 -3.83 18.27 3.40
CA LYS A 88 -4.44 17.35 2.44
C LYS A 88 -3.51 16.17 2.19
N LEU A 89 -4.09 14.98 2.05
CA LEU A 89 -3.37 13.80 1.57
C LEU A 89 -3.21 13.90 0.05
N ASP A 90 -1.97 13.96 -0.41
CA ASP A 90 -1.62 13.88 -1.82
C ASP A 90 -1.62 12.42 -2.32
N ASP A 91 -1.31 12.22 -3.60
CA ASP A 91 -1.29 10.88 -4.20
C ASP A 91 -0.22 9.98 -3.60
N ALA A 92 0.96 10.53 -3.26
CA ALA A 92 2.03 9.76 -2.66
C ALA A 92 1.65 9.27 -1.25
N ALA A 93 1.04 10.14 -0.44
CA ALA A 93 0.52 9.81 0.88
C ALA A 93 -0.57 8.73 0.80
N ARG A 94 -1.49 8.84 -0.16
CA ARG A 94 -2.54 7.83 -0.40
C ARG A 94 -1.95 6.48 -0.81
N GLN A 95 -0.99 6.47 -1.74
CA GLN A 95 -0.31 5.25 -2.16
C GLN A 95 0.44 4.58 -0.99
N ALA A 96 1.11 5.37 -0.14
CA ALA A 96 1.79 4.85 1.04
C ALA A 96 0.80 4.24 2.04
N LEU A 97 -0.37 4.85 2.23
CA LEU A 97 -1.44 4.31 3.08
C LEU A 97 -2.04 3.03 2.51
N ASP A 98 -2.28 2.98 1.20
CA ASP A 98 -2.76 1.76 0.52
C ASP A 98 -1.74 0.62 0.64
N ALA A 99 -0.45 0.90 0.47
CA ALA A 99 0.61 -0.07 0.69
C ALA A 99 0.64 -0.57 2.15
N LEU A 100 0.45 0.33 3.13
CA LEU A 100 0.36 -0.04 4.54
C LEU A 100 -0.85 -0.95 4.80
N ILE A 101 -2.03 -0.64 4.25
CA ILE A 101 -3.25 -1.46 4.40
C ILE A 101 -3.04 -2.87 3.84
N ALA A 102 -2.26 -3.02 2.77
CA ALA A 102 -1.96 -4.31 2.18
C ALA A 102 -1.05 -5.21 3.03
N THR A 103 -0.35 -4.66 4.05
CA THR A 103 0.58 -5.41 4.88
C THR A 103 -0.09 -6.50 5.72
N PRO A 104 0.60 -7.62 5.99
CA PRO A 104 0.10 -8.66 6.90
C PRO A 104 -0.24 -8.13 8.30
N ALA A 105 0.54 -7.18 8.83
CA ALA A 105 0.30 -6.56 10.14
C ALA A 105 -1.06 -5.84 10.20
N MET A 106 -1.39 -5.05 9.16
CA MET A 106 -2.67 -4.35 9.08
C MET A 106 -3.85 -5.32 8.98
N LYS A 107 -3.71 -6.36 8.16
CA LYS A 107 -4.69 -7.42 7.97
C LYS A 107 -4.90 -8.27 9.23
N ALA A 108 -3.87 -8.45 10.04
CA ALA A 108 -3.96 -9.18 11.31
C ALA A 108 -4.86 -8.49 12.35
N GLY A 109 -5.26 -7.24 12.16
CA GLY A 109 -6.30 -6.63 12.99
C GLY A 109 -5.80 -5.97 14.27
N GLY A 110 -4.48 -5.81 14.47
CA GLY A 110 -3.94 -5.20 15.67
C GLY A 110 -4.16 -3.68 15.78
N PRO A 111 -3.78 -3.08 16.94
CA PRO A 111 -4.00 -1.66 17.20
C PRO A 111 -3.03 -0.78 16.39
N ILE A 112 -3.52 0.42 16.04
CA ILE A 112 -2.86 1.39 15.19
C ILE A 112 -2.68 2.68 15.98
N THR A 113 -1.46 3.22 15.98
CA THR A 113 -1.16 4.52 16.58
C THR A 113 -0.74 5.50 15.50
N LEU A 114 -1.40 6.66 15.45
CA LEU A 114 -1.10 7.76 14.56
C LEU A 114 -0.50 8.91 15.38
N ARG A 115 0.75 9.27 15.11
CA ARG A 115 1.45 10.37 15.78
C ARG A 115 1.59 11.51 14.79
N GLY A 116 0.82 12.56 14.99
CA GLY A 116 0.89 13.75 14.16
C GLY A 116 2.01 14.68 14.60
N HIS A 117 2.77 15.19 13.63
CA HIS A 117 3.85 16.16 13.83
C HIS A 117 3.59 17.45 13.01
N SER A 118 4.23 18.54 13.42
CA SER A 118 4.26 19.82 12.69
C SER A 118 5.68 20.32 12.49
N ASP A 119 5.84 21.30 11.61
CA ASP A 119 7.03 22.15 11.57
C ASP A 119 6.99 23.16 12.74
N SER A 120 8.07 23.92 12.92
CA SER A 120 8.19 24.88 14.03
C SER A 120 7.65 26.28 13.71
N ARG A 121 6.80 26.42 12.68
CA ARG A 121 6.22 27.73 12.34
C ARG A 121 4.93 27.94 13.13
N GLY A 122 4.83 29.09 13.80
CA GLY A 122 3.65 29.44 14.61
C GLY A 122 3.82 29.10 16.09
N ALA A 123 2.74 29.19 16.85
CA ALA A 123 2.75 28.90 18.28
C ALA A 123 2.60 27.39 18.54
N ASP A 124 3.17 26.91 19.65
CA ASP A 124 3.09 25.51 20.07
C ASP A 124 1.66 24.95 20.06
N GLY A 125 0.70 25.74 20.54
CA GLY A 125 -0.72 25.36 20.56
C GLY A 125 -1.29 25.16 19.16
N ASP A 126 -0.97 26.05 18.22
CA ASP A 126 -1.38 25.93 16.82
C ASP A 126 -0.73 24.71 16.17
N ASN A 127 0.53 24.44 16.49
CA ASN A 127 1.24 23.26 16.00
C ASN A 127 0.68 21.96 16.56
N LYS A 128 0.20 21.94 17.81
CA LYS A 128 -0.55 20.81 18.35
C LYS A 128 -1.85 20.58 17.58
N VAL A 129 -2.64 21.62 17.34
CA VAL A 129 -3.90 21.53 16.58
C VAL A 129 -3.63 21.07 15.14
N ALA A 130 -2.64 21.64 14.47
CA ALA A 130 -2.25 21.26 13.11
C ALA A 130 -1.84 19.79 13.04
N SER A 131 -1.04 19.34 14.01
CA SER A 131 -0.59 17.94 14.08
C SER A 131 -1.75 16.97 14.31
N ALA A 132 -2.74 17.34 15.14
CA ALA A 132 -3.94 16.56 15.36
C ALA A 132 -4.74 16.40 14.06
N LYS A 133 -5.03 17.51 13.38
CA LYS A 133 -5.77 17.53 12.10
C LYS A 133 -5.14 16.64 11.04
N ARG A 134 -3.81 16.65 10.92
CA ARG A 134 -3.11 15.76 9.97
C ARG A 134 -3.35 14.28 10.29
N ALA A 135 -3.23 13.91 11.57
CA ALA A 135 -3.47 12.54 11.97
C ALA A 135 -4.98 12.15 11.86
N GLU A 136 -5.89 13.12 11.95
CA GLU A 136 -7.32 12.90 11.67
C GLU A 136 -7.55 12.60 10.19
N LEU A 137 -6.91 13.34 9.28
CA LEU A 137 -6.99 13.05 7.85
C LEU A 137 -6.51 11.63 7.51
N VAL A 138 -5.41 11.18 8.14
CA VAL A 138 -4.92 9.81 7.98
C VAL A 138 -5.91 8.79 8.55
N ARG A 139 -6.45 9.03 9.76
CA ARG A 139 -7.48 8.17 10.36
C ARG A 139 -8.68 8.02 9.43
N ASP A 140 -9.20 9.15 8.95
CA ASP A 140 -10.43 9.19 8.15
C ASP A 140 -10.24 8.43 6.84
N TYR A 141 -9.06 8.57 6.21
CA TYR A 141 -8.69 7.76 5.04
C TYR A 141 -8.64 6.26 5.35
N LEU A 142 -8.01 5.86 6.47
CA LEU A 142 -7.97 4.44 6.88
C LEU A 142 -9.37 3.89 7.15
N VAL A 143 -10.25 4.67 7.79
CA VAL A 143 -11.64 4.29 8.05
C VAL A 143 -12.44 4.15 6.76
N GLU A 144 -12.25 5.06 5.80
CA GLU A 144 -12.86 4.96 4.46
C GLU A 144 -12.44 3.67 3.75
N LYS A 145 -11.21 3.21 3.97
CA LYS A 145 -10.67 1.95 3.46
C LYS A 145 -11.10 0.72 4.27
N GLY A 146 -11.99 0.87 5.25
CA GLY A 146 -12.57 -0.21 6.04
C GLY A 146 -11.80 -0.58 7.32
N VAL A 147 -10.81 0.21 7.74
CA VAL A 147 -10.15 0.00 9.03
C VAL A 147 -11.09 0.45 10.16
N ALA A 148 -11.38 -0.45 11.11
CA ALA A 148 -12.21 -0.12 12.25
C ALA A 148 -11.62 1.03 13.07
N LYS A 149 -12.43 2.07 13.32
CA LYS A 149 -12.01 3.28 14.04
C LYS A 149 -11.47 2.99 15.43
N ASP A 150 -12.02 2.00 16.13
CA ASP A 150 -11.63 1.62 17.50
C ASP A 150 -10.21 1.03 17.58
N ARG A 151 -9.64 0.61 16.45
CA ARG A 151 -8.23 0.19 16.38
C ARG A 151 -7.28 1.39 16.41
N ILE A 152 -7.76 2.60 16.12
CA ILE A 152 -6.92 3.76 15.80
C ILE A 152 -6.86 4.71 16.99
N THR A 153 -5.66 4.91 17.53
CA THR A 153 -5.34 5.93 18.54
C THR A 153 -4.58 7.08 17.91
N LEU A 154 -4.91 8.31 18.29
CA LEU A 154 -4.36 9.53 17.70
C LEU A 154 -3.62 10.34 18.76
N ILE A 155 -2.38 10.74 18.46
CA ILE A 155 -1.50 11.47 19.38
C ILE A 155 -0.97 12.73 18.68
N ALA A 156 -1.28 13.89 19.22
CA ALA A 156 -0.81 15.19 18.71
C ALA A 156 0.54 15.58 19.32
N ILE A 157 1.62 15.41 18.56
CA ILE A 157 2.98 15.72 19.02
C ILE A 157 3.32 17.21 18.81
N GLY A 158 2.74 17.87 17.81
CA GLY A 158 3.14 19.23 17.43
C GLY A 158 4.57 19.26 16.88
N GLU A 159 5.30 20.34 17.17
CA GLU A 159 6.67 20.55 16.66
C GLU A 159 7.78 19.90 17.52
N GLY A 160 7.46 19.40 18.72
CA GLY A 160 8.45 19.01 19.73
C GLY A 160 9.29 17.77 19.44
N ARG A 161 9.17 17.16 18.26
CA ARG A 161 9.98 16.00 17.82
C ARG A 161 10.32 16.11 16.32
N PRO A 162 11.17 17.07 15.93
CA PRO A 162 11.60 17.23 14.54
C PRO A 162 12.51 16.06 14.11
N VAL A 163 12.41 15.67 12.84
CA VAL A 163 13.29 14.68 12.19
C VAL A 163 14.28 15.33 11.23
N ALA A 164 14.06 16.59 10.90
CA ALA A 164 14.96 17.44 10.15
C ALA A 164 15.00 18.85 10.78
N PRO A 165 16.05 19.65 10.54
CA PRO A 165 16.09 21.03 10.97
C PRO A 165 14.86 21.81 10.46
N ASN A 166 14.32 22.74 11.26
CA ASN A 166 13.31 23.68 10.74
C ASN A 166 13.92 24.99 10.24
N VAL A 167 15.18 25.23 10.61
CA VAL A 167 15.97 26.42 10.27
C VAL A 167 17.37 25.98 9.83
N ARG A 168 17.99 26.77 8.98
CA ARG A 168 19.38 26.62 8.57
C ARG A 168 20.33 27.15 9.65
N GLU A 169 21.63 26.91 9.46
CA GLU A 169 22.67 27.37 10.40
C GLU A 169 22.72 28.91 10.55
N ASP A 170 22.33 29.65 9.51
CA ASP A 170 22.24 31.12 9.52
C ASP A 170 20.96 31.65 10.20
N GLY A 171 20.09 30.76 10.69
CA GLY A 171 18.83 31.10 11.32
C GLY A 171 17.66 31.33 10.35
N SER A 172 17.87 31.22 9.03
CA SER A 172 16.80 31.31 8.03
C SER A 172 15.92 30.05 8.01
N ASP A 173 14.67 30.17 7.54
CA ASP A 173 13.74 29.05 7.40
C ASP A 173 14.29 27.94 6.48
N ASP A 174 14.23 26.68 6.92
CA ASP A 174 14.54 25.51 6.10
C ASP A 174 13.24 24.83 5.59
N PRO A 175 12.73 25.20 4.40
CA PRO A 175 11.46 24.67 3.89
C PRO A 175 11.49 23.15 3.65
N GLU A 176 12.65 22.58 3.30
CA GLU A 176 12.80 21.15 3.05
C GLU A 176 12.69 20.36 4.36
N GLY A 177 13.40 20.82 5.40
CA GLY A 177 13.33 20.22 6.71
C GLY A 177 11.95 20.40 7.37
N GLN A 178 11.33 21.56 7.21
CA GLN A 178 9.96 21.80 7.64
C GLN A 178 8.97 20.84 6.93
N ALA A 179 9.13 20.59 5.63
CA ALA A 179 8.30 19.63 4.90
C ALA A 179 8.42 18.21 5.46
N LYS A 180 9.63 17.77 5.79
CA LYS A 180 9.86 16.47 6.45
C LYS A 180 9.22 16.40 7.84
N ASN A 181 9.14 17.52 8.57
CA ASN A 181 8.53 17.57 9.89
C ASN A 181 6.99 17.58 9.86
N ARG A 182 6.37 18.06 8.77
CA ARG A 182 4.92 17.96 8.52
C ARG A 182 4.52 16.55 8.09
N ARG A 183 4.44 15.65 9.07
CA ARG A 183 4.20 14.21 8.84
C ARG A 183 3.28 13.59 9.89
N VAL A 184 2.82 12.38 9.60
CA VAL A 184 2.19 11.47 10.56
C VAL A 184 2.97 10.17 10.57
N ASP A 185 3.48 9.79 11.74
CA ASP A 185 4.12 8.49 11.95
C ASP A 185 3.02 7.48 12.30
N VAL A 186 2.91 6.40 11.52
CA VAL A 186 1.92 5.35 11.67
C VAL A 186 2.60 4.09 12.20
N THR A 187 2.08 3.53 13.28
CA THR A 187 2.58 2.27 13.85
C THR A 187 1.42 1.28 13.96
N VAL A 188 1.63 0.07 13.47
CA VAL A 188 0.66 -1.03 13.48
C VAL A 188 1.27 -2.16 14.31
N ALA A 189 0.71 -2.39 15.48
CA ALA A 189 1.09 -3.52 16.33
C ALA A 189 0.34 -4.78 15.91
N LEU A 190 0.86 -5.93 16.32
CA LEU A 190 0.17 -7.21 16.16
C LEU A 190 -1.01 -7.29 17.14
N PRO A 191 -2.10 -8.00 16.79
CA PRO A 191 -3.18 -8.25 17.73
C PRO A 191 -2.62 -8.99 18.94
N THR A 192 -2.82 -8.46 20.14
CA THR A 192 -2.62 -9.26 21.34
C THR A 192 -3.75 -10.28 21.36
N VAL A 193 -3.42 -11.57 21.20
CA VAL A 193 -4.40 -12.63 21.45
C VAL A 193 -4.79 -12.49 22.92
N MET A 194 -5.95 -11.90 23.19
CA MET A 194 -6.59 -12.04 24.48
C MET A 194 -6.94 -13.51 24.60
N VAL A 195 -6.08 -14.31 25.22
CA VAL A 195 -6.47 -15.62 25.70
C VAL A 195 -7.63 -15.35 26.65
N PRO A 196 -8.88 -15.74 26.31
CA PRO A 196 -9.97 -15.56 27.26
C PRO A 196 -9.55 -16.27 28.56
N PRO A 197 -9.82 -15.69 29.74
CA PRO A 197 -9.58 -16.40 30.98
C PRO A 197 -10.24 -17.79 30.85
N PRO A 198 -9.57 -18.87 31.26
CA PRO A 198 -10.10 -20.22 31.11
C PRO A 198 -11.52 -20.21 31.65
N VAL A 199 -12.49 -20.47 30.77
CA VAL A 199 -13.90 -20.56 31.15
C VAL A 199 -13.95 -21.64 32.21
N ALA A 200 -14.20 -21.24 33.46
CA ALA A 200 -14.34 -22.20 34.55
C ALA A 200 -15.39 -23.22 34.12
N PRO A 201 -15.11 -24.54 34.21
CA PRO A 201 -16.10 -25.55 33.84
C PRO A 201 -17.37 -25.26 34.64
N ASN A 202 -18.45 -25.08 33.89
CA ASN A 202 -19.76 -24.70 34.36
C ASN A 202 -20.11 -25.53 35.59
N ALA A 203 -20.21 -24.88 36.76
CA ALA A 203 -20.71 -25.52 37.96
C ALA A 203 -22.20 -25.83 37.70
N ALA A 204 -22.44 -27.09 37.39
CA ALA A 204 -23.71 -27.82 37.43
C ALA A 204 -24.98 -26.99 37.64
N ASP A 205 -25.87 -27.06 36.64
CA ASP A 205 -27.32 -26.97 36.82
C ASP A 205 -27.75 -27.68 38.11
N PRO A 206 -28.41 -26.99 39.07
CA PRO A 206 -29.23 -27.66 40.05
C PRO A 206 -30.72 -27.49 39.69
N ALA A 207 -31.33 -28.64 39.42
CA ALA A 207 -32.71 -28.96 39.74
C ALA A 207 -33.83 -28.43 38.81
N ALA A 208 -34.10 -29.25 37.79
CA ALA A 208 -35.46 -29.70 37.54
C ALA A 208 -36.04 -30.43 38.77
N LYS A 209 -36.95 -29.79 39.52
CA LYS A 209 -38.15 -30.43 40.12
C LYS A 209 -39.04 -29.41 40.82
N ALA A 210 -40.15 -29.04 40.19
CA ALA A 210 -41.32 -28.52 40.89
C ALA A 210 -42.55 -29.30 40.39
N ALA A 211 -43.01 -30.25 41.20
CA ALA A 211 -44.29 -30.93 41.02
C ALA A 211 -45.43 -30.07 41.62
N PRO A 212 -46.67 -30.19 41.14
CA PRO A 212 -47.78 -29.34 41.57
C PRO A 212 -48.37 -29.80 42.90
N LYS A 213 -48.74 -28.85 43.78
CA LYS A 213 -49.56 -29.14 44.96
C LYS A 213 -51.04 -28.95 44.60
N SER A 214 -51.80 -30.04 44.65
CA SER A 214 -53.25 -30.00 44.91
C SER A 214 -53.48 -29.82 46.40
N GLN A 215 -54.30 -28.83 46.76
CA GLN A 215 -55.32 -28.85 47.81
C GLN A 215 -56.19 -27.60 47.68
#